data_AF-R9B2M7-F1
#
_entry.id   AF-R9B2M7-F1
#
_cell.length_a   1.000
_cell.length_b   1.000
_cell.length_c   1.000
_cell.angle_alpha   90.00
_cell.angle_beta   90.00
_cell.angle_gamma   90.00
#
_symmetry.space_group_name_H-M   'P 1'
#
loop_
_entity.id
_entity.type
_entity.pdbx_description
1 polymer ?
#
loop_
_entity_poly.entity_id
_entity_poly.type
_entity_poly.pdbx_seq_one_letter_code
_entity_poly.pdbx_strand_id
1 'polypeptide(L)'
;MQWWEKTVEYFFIKKYVADHLVAPLDGKHELAGDAILSDYQQKWIIIEFKARAESLDTEKKKFRSYADAYMALEKYDHHHYLIYGEILNGEFDLVAKTYFSRREQKDIKKILEYGKDIDSFLKYLNFFIKLKSEKGTSSSGNLGSYAFIAGVNNNNEITTCMSLQEFGLKHELNLESTPKEEKQKEITRERQRDRDGPSLGF
;
A
#
# COMPACT_ATOMS: atom_id res chain seq x y z
N MET A 1 -6.50 -26.02 -8.35
CA MET A 1 -6.40 -25.39 -7.01
C MET A 1 -6.98 -23.99 -7.10
N GLN A 2 -7.62 -23.48 -6.05
CA GLN A 2 -8.21 -22.14 -6.04
C GLN A 2 -7.60 -21.35 -4.87
N TRP A 3 -7.13 -20.14 -5.14
CA TRP A 3 -6.60 -19.22 -4.13
C TRP A 3 -7.14 -17.80 -4.36
N TRP A 4 -7.00 -16.97 -3.34
CA TRP A 4 -7.51 -15.60 -3.30
C TRP A 4 -6.36 -14.61 -3.23
N GLU A 5 -6.66 -13.33 -3.43
CA GLU A 5 -5.67 -12.24 -3.29
C GLU A 5 -5.00 -12.25 -1.90
N LYS A 6 -5.77 -12.51 -0.83
CA LYS A 6 -5.20 -12.67 0.51
C LYS A 6 -4.26 -13.87 0.64
N THR A 7 -4.49 -14.96 -0.09
CA THR A 7 -3.57 -16.11 -0.09
C THR A 7 -2.20 -15.69 -0.63
N VAL A 8 -2.18 -14.89 -1.71
CA VAL A 8 -0.96 -14.35 -2.32
C VAL A 8 -0.24 -13.42 -1.34
N GLU A 9 -0.98 -12.52 -0.68
CA GLU A 9 -0.42 -11.62 0.33
C GLU A 9 0.18 -12.39 1.51
N TYR A 10 -0.57 -13.31 2.15
CA TYR A 10 -0.06 -14.09 3.28
C TYR A 10 1.18 -14.91 2.91
N PHE A 11 1.19 -15.49 1.71
CA PHE A 11 2.35 -16.23 1.23
C PHE A 11 3.56 -15.33 1.03
N PHE A 12 3.35 -14.11 0.51
CA PHE A 12 4.41 -13.11 0.40
C PHE A 12 4.97 -12.71 1.78
N ILE A 13 4.11 -12.37 2.74
CA ILE A 13 4.52 -12.00 4.09
C ILE A 13 5.35 -13.12 4.71
N LYS A 14 4.85 -14.36 4.69
CA LYS A 14 5.53 -15.51 5.27
C LYS A 14 6.90 -15.81 4.64
N LYS A 15 7.09 -15.50 3.35
CA LYS A 15 8.31 -15.86 2.60
C LYS A 15 9.36 -14.74 2.57
N TYR A 16 8.94 -13.48 2.66
CA TYR A 16 9.82 -12.34 2.36
C TYR A 16 9.83 -11.23 3.42
N VAL A 17 8.88 -11.20 4.35
CA VAL A 17 8.86 -10.22 5.43
C VAL A 17 9.54 -10.83 6.65
N ALA A 18 10.43 -10.07 7.29
CA ALA A 18 11.21 -10.58 8.41
C ALA A 18 10.30 -11.01 9.58
N ASP A 19 10.60 -12.15 10.20
CA ASP A 19 9.77 -12.76 11.24
C ASP A 19 9.46 -11.82 12.43
N HIS A 20 10.37 -10.90 12.74
CA HIS A 20 10.21 -9.92 13.83
C HIS A 20 9.17 -8.82 13.53
N LEU A 21 8.71 -8.68 12.28
CA LEU A 21 7.62 -7.79 11.89
C LEU A 21 6.25 -8.46 11.97
N VAL A 22 6.22 -9.78 12.17
CA VAL A 22 5.00 -10.59 12.26
C VAL A 22 4.49 -10.63 13.71
N ALA A 23 4.67 -9.55 14.47
CA ALA A 23 3.86 -9.31 15.66
C ALA A 23 2.42 -9.02 15.21
N PRO A 24 1.38 -9.39 15.99
CA PRO A 24 -0.01 -9.25 15.56
C PRO A 24 -0.25 -7.81 15.10
N LEU A 25 -0.73 -7.63 13.87
CA LEU A 25 -1.21 -6.36 13.31
C LEU A 25 -2.50 -5.88 14.04
N ASP A 26 -2.64 -6.21 15.32
CA ASP A 26 -3.81 -5.94 16.16
C ASP A 26 -3.39 -5.08 17.36
N GLY A 27 -3.81 -3.82 17.30
CA GLY A 27 -4.12 -3.00 18.47
C GLY A 27 -2.95 -2.50 19.32
N LYS A 28 -2.63 -1.21 19.18
CA LYS A 28 -1.97 -0.37 20.20
C LYS A 28 -0.69 -0.96 20.81
N HIS A 29 0.37 -0.98 20.04
CA HIS A 29 1.73 -0.78 20.56
C HIS A 29 2.31 0.47 19.90
N GLU A 30 1.74 1.60 20.28
CA GLU A 30 2.27 2.92 19.98
C GLU A 30 3.60 3.09 20.75
N LEU A 31 4.60 3.69 20.08
CA LEU A 31 5.84 4.27 20.64
C LEU A 31 7.08 3.39 20.89
N ALA A 32 7.01 2.06 20.88
CA ALA A 32 8.25 1.24 20.99
C ALA A 32 8.86 0.86 19.62
N GLY A 33 8.06 0.89 18.54
CA GLY A 33 8.51 0.59 17.17
C GLY A 33 9.15 1.78 16.45
N ASP A 34 8.82 3.02 16.82
CA ASP A 34 9.24 4.21 16.07
C ASP A 34 10.76 4.46 16.11
N ALA A 35 11.46 3.99 17.15
CA ALA A 35 12.92 4.15 17.28
C ALA A 35 13.74 3.15 16.44
N ILE A 36 13.12 2.08 15.91
CA ILE A 36 13.79 1.11 15.03
C ILE A 36 13.51 1.40 13.55
N LEU A 37 12.55 2.30 13.27
CA LEU A 37 11.95 2.49 11.95
C LEU A 37 12.39 3.75 11.19
N SER A 38 13.27 4.60 11.75
CA SER A 38 13.67 5.87 11.10
C SER A 38 15.04 5.82 10.41
N ASP A 39 15.96 4.98 10.87
CA ASP A 39 17.38 5.13 10.50
C ASP A 39 17.92 4.00 9.58
N TYR A 40 17.12 2.98 9.25
CA TYR A 40 17.58 1.79 8.51
C TYR A 40 16.88 1.54 7.15
N GLN A 41 15.76 2.18 6.86
CA GLN A 41 15.05 2.05 5.58
C GLN A 41 15.67 3.00 4.56
N GLN A 42 16.31 2.43 3.54
CA GLN A 42 16.97 3.21 2.50
C GLN A 42 16.11 3.28 1.23
N LYS A 43 15.19 2.34 1.07
CA LYS A 43 14.42 2.17 -0.16
C LYS A 43 12.96 1.79 0.13
N TRP A 44 12.08 2.22 -0.75
CA TRP A 44 10.64 2.00 -0.68
C TRP A 44 10.12 1.39 -1.98
N ILE A 45 9.18 0.46 -1.85
CA ILE A 45 8.47 -0.18 -2.96
C ILE A 45 6.96 -0.21 -2.71
N ILE A 46 6.19 -0.23 -3.79
CA ILE A 46 4.74 -0.44 -3.79
C ILE A 46 4.47 -1.84 -4.35
N ILE A 47 3.62 -2.59 -3.65
CA ILE A 47 3.15 -3.90 -4.07
C ILE A 47 1.63 -3.88 -4.09
N GLU A 48 1.04 -4.25 -5.21
CA GLU A 48 -0.38 -4.53 -5.31
C GLU A 48 -0.58 -6.03 -5.53
N PHE A 49 -1.23 -6.71 -4.59
CA PHE A 49 -1.50 -8.13 -4.73
C PHE A 49 -2.67 -8.37 -5.68
N LYS A 50 -2.62 -9.49 -6.40
CA LYS A 50 -3.70 -10.01 -7.23
C LYS A 50 -3.78 -11.51 -7.07
N ALA A 51 -4.99 -12.06 -7.15
CA ALA A 51 -5.14 -13.51 -7.13
C ALA A 51 -4.37 -14.16 -8.30
N ARG A 52 -4.46 -13.62 -9.52
CA ARG A 52 -3.96 -14.24 -10.75
C ARG A 52 -3.59 -13.21 -11.81
N ALA A 53 -2.85 -13.65 -12.84
CA ALA A 53 -2.42 -12.81 -13.96
C ALA A 53 -3.59 -12.12 -14.69
N GLU A 54 -4.74 -12.78 -14.82
CA GLU A 54 -5.91 -12.26 -15.52
C GLU A 54 -6.55 -11.08 -14.77
N SER A 55 -6.31 -10.97 -13.46
CA SER A 55 -6.80 -9.86 -12.65
C SER A 55 -5.96 -8.58 -12.83
N LEU A 56 -4.79 -8.65 -13.49
CA LEU A 56 -3.90 -7.51 -13.67
C LEU A 56 -4.53 -6.38 -14.52
N ASP A 57 -5.38 -6.73 -15.48
CA ASP A 57 -6.06 -5.75 -16.35
C ASP A 57 -7.18 -4.99 -15.65
N THR A 58 -7.66 -5.48 -14.50
CA THR A 58 -8.66 -4.77 -13.69
C THR A 58 -8.11 -3.45 -13.14
N GLU A 59 -6.78 -3.35 -12.97
CA GLU A 59 -6.11 -2.13 -12.52
C GLU A 59 -6.27 -0.99 -13.52
N LYS A 60 -6.28 -1.29 -14.83
CA LYS A 60 -6.42 -0.28 -15.89
C LYS A 60 -7.72 0.51 -15.73
N LYS A 61 -8.78 -0.15 -15.24
CA LYS A 61 -10.11 0.44 -15.04
C LYS A 61 -10.16 1.45 -13.91
N LYS A 62 -9.13 1.51 -13.05
CA LYS A 62 -9.06 2.45 -11.92
C LYS A 62 -8.62 3.85 -12.34
N PHE A 63 -8.15 4.03 -13.56
CA PHE A 63 -7.72 5.32 -14.09
C PHE A 63 -8.83 5.93 -14.94
N ARG A 64 -8.90 7.27 -14.99
CA ARG A 64 -9.71 7.98 -15.98
C ARG A 64 -9.17 7.72 -17.39
N SER A 65 -7.87 7.87 -17.55
CA SER A 65 -7.12 7.53 -18.76
C SER A 65 -5.90 6.70 -18.38
N TYR A 66 -6.00 5.38 -18.59
CA TYR A 66 -4.84 4.50 -18.34
C TYR A 66 -3.70 4.79 -19.30
N ALA A 67 -4.00 5.22 -20.55
CA ALA A 67 -2.98 5.55 -21.53
C ALA A 67 -2.10 6.72 -21.06
N ASP A 68 -2.70 7.78 -20.53
CA ASP A 68 -1.95 8.93 -20.01
C ASP A 68 -1.13 8.55 -18.78
N ALA A 69 -1.74 7.77 -17.87
CA ALA A 69 -1.03 7.27 -16.70
C ALA A 69 0.15 6.36 -17.07
N TYR A 70 -0.03 5.50 -18.06
CA TYR A 70 1.01 4.64 -18.62
C TYR A 70 2.15 5.50 -19.18
N MET A 71 1.87 6.42 -20.10
CA MET A 71 2.89 7.29 -20.71
C MET A 71 3.68 8.10 -19.67
N ALA A 72 3.00 8.55 -18.61
CA ALA A 72 3.62 9.33 -17.54
C ALA A 72 4.52 8.48 -16.61
N LEU A 73 4.16 7.23 -16.34
CA LEU A 73 4.74 6.46 -15.22
C LEU A 73 5.47 5.17 -15.62
N GLU A 74 5.31 4.63 -16.83
CA GLU A 74 5.91 3.35 -17.24
C GLU A 74 7.43 3.32 -17.12
N LYS A 75 8.11 4.44 -17.38
CA LYS A 75 9.56 4.55 -17.28
C LYS A 75 10.07 4.61 -15.83
N TYR A 76 9.17 4.87 -14.88
CA TYR A 76 9.50 5.10 -13.48
C TYR A 76 8.99 3.99 -12.55
N ASP A 77 8.27 2.98 -13.08
CA ASP A 77 7.56 1.97 -12.30
C ASP A 77 8.40 0.80 -11.76
N HIS A 78 9.74 0.88 -11.84
CA HIS A 78 10.65 -0.20 -11.41
C HIS A 78 10.59 -0.56 -9.92
N HIS A 79 9.85 0.22 -9.12
CA HIS A 79 9.63 0.03 -7.68
C HIS A 79 8.15 -0.18 -7.34
N HIS A 80 7.30 -0.37 -8.36
CA HIS A 80 5.87 -0.57 -8.21
C HIS A 80 5.45 -1.85 -8.94
N TYR A 81 5.08 -2.85 -8.16
CA TYR A 81 4.85 -4.21 -8.63
C TYR A 81 3.41 -4.67 -8.40
N LEU A 82 2.94 -5.49 -9.32
CA LEU A 82 1.79 -6.35 -9.14
C LEU A 82 2.30 -7.77 -8.88
N ILE A 83 1.93 -8.34 -7.75
CA ILE A 83 2.33 -9.69 -7.35
C ILE A 83 1.09 -10.58 -7.39
N TYR A 84 1.20 -11.74 -8.04
CA TYR A 84 0.10 -12.68 -8.15
C TYR A 84 0.55 -14.13 -7.99
N GLY A 85 -0.40 -14.99 -7.64
CA GLY A 85 -0.16 -16.42 -7.48
C GLY A 85 -0.24 -17.16 -8.81
N GLU A 86 0.64 -18.12 -9.01
CA GLU A 86 0.69 -18.99 -10.19
C GLU A 86 1.13 -20.41 -9.77
N ILE A 87 0.74 -21.43 -10.54
CA ILE A 87 1.30 -22.78 -10.36
C ILE A 87 2.58 -22.89 -11.19
N LEU A 88 3.73 -22.90 -10.53
CA LEU A 88 5.03 -23.09 -11.15
C LEU A 88 5.54 -24.49 -10.78
N ASN A 89 5.88 -25.31 -11.77
CA ASN A 89 6.37 -26.68 -11.55
C ASN A 89 5.46 -27.57 -10.68
N GLY A 90 4.14 -27.34 -10.71
CA GLY A 90 3.16 -28.09 -9.92
C GLY A 90 2.90 -27.55 -8.51
N GLU A 91 3.62 -26.52 -8.09
CA GLU A 91 3.47 -25.88 -6.77
C GLU A 91 3.00 -24.44 -6.90
N PHE A 92 2.35 -23.93 -5.85
CA PHE A 92 1.96 -22.52 -5.79
C PHE A 92 3.17 -21.64 -5.46
N ASP A 93 3.41 -20.65 -6.30
CA ASP A 93 4.42 -19.62 -6.04
C ASP A 93 3.93 -18.25 -6.53
N LEU A 94 4.77 -17.24 -6.32
CA LEU A 94 4.49 -15.85 -6.66
C LEU A 94 5.24 -15.42 -7.92
N VAL A 95 4.56 -14.63 -8.74
CA VAL A 95 5.15 -13.94 -9.89
C VAL A 95 4.93 -12.44 -9.72
N ALA A 96 5.96 -11.64 -10.02
CA ALA A 96 5.86 -10.19 -10.01
C ALA A 96 5.92 -9.62 -11.42
N LYS A 97 5.13 -8.57 -11.67
CA LYS A 97 5.23 -7.72 -12.86
C LYS A 97 5.24 -6.27 -12.44
N THR A 98 6.04 -5.43 -13.07
CA THR A 98 5.92 -3.97 -12.86
C THR A 98 4.51 -3.49 -13.25
N TYR A 99 4.01 -2.48 -12.55
CA TYR A 99 2.59 -2.10 -12.61
C TYR A 99 2.14 -1.63 -14.00
N PHE A 100 2.92 -0.76 -14.65
CA PHE A 100 2.59 -0.19 -15.95
C PHE A 100 3.25 -0.97 -17.08
N SER A 101 4.57 -1.10 -17.05
CA SER A 101 5.38 -1.69 -18.11
C SER A 101 5.26 -3.22 -18.21
N ARG A 102 4.65 -3.89 -17.22
CA ARG A 102 4.41 -5.35 -17.18
C ARG A 102 5.67 -6.19 -17.34
N ARG A 103 6.84 -5.65 -17.03
CA ARG A 103 8.10 -6.39 -17.02
C ARG A 103 8.05 -7.44 -15.93
N GLU A 104 8.21 -8.69 -16.33
CA GLU A 104 8.18 -9.83 -15.43
C GLU A 104 9.47 -9.91 -14.60
N GLN A 105 9.30 -10.19 -13.31
CA GLN A 105 10.35 -10.56 -12.40
C GLN A 105 9.97 -11.88 -11.72
N LYS A 106 10.73 -12.93 -12.03
CA LYS A 106 10.52 -14.27 -11.47
C LYS A 106 11.11 -14.40 -10.07
N ASP A 107 12.16 -13.64 -9.77
CA ASP A 107 12.75 -13.62 -8.44
C ASP A 107 12.24 -12.43 -7.65
N ILE A 108 11.26 -12.69 -6.78
CA ILE A 108 10.68 -11.68 -5.90
C ILE A 108 11.75 -10.98 -5.05
N LYS A 109 12.84 -11.64 -4.66
CA LYS A 109 13.89 -10.97 -3.86
C LYS A 109 14.56 -9.84 -4.63
N LYS A 110 14.67 -9.97 -5.96
CA LYS A 110 15.25 -8.91 -6.81
C LYS A 110 14.37 -7.67 -6.90
N ILE A 111 13.05 -7.77 -6.69
CA ILE A 111 12.19 -6.56 -6.72
C ILE A 111 12.57 -5.58 -5.61
N LEU A 112 13.09 -6.10 -4.49
CA LEU A 112 13.48 -5.32 -3.32
C LEU A 112 14.71 -4.43 -3.59
N GLU A 113 15.58 -4.87 -4.51
CA GLU A 113 16.78 -4.11 -4.93
C GLU A 113 16.43 -2.80 -5.64
N TYR A 114 15.28 -2.77 -6.34
CA TYR A 114 14.85 -1.65 -7.18
C TYR A 114 14.07 -0.56 -6.44
N GLY A 115 13.93 -0.67 -5.11
CA GLY A 115 13.28 0.36 -4.32
C GLY A 115 13.93 1.73 -4.44
N LYS A 116 13.17 2.77 -4.11
CA LYS A 116 13.57 4.18 -4.25
C LYS A 116 13.76 4.84 -2.91
N ASP A 117 14.66 5.81 -2.84
CA ASP A 117 14.71 6.75 -1.72
C ASP A 117 13.35 7.42 -1.52
N ILE A 118 13.10 7.89 -0.30
CA ILE A 118 11.79 8.40 0.11
C ILE A 118 11.31 9.57 -0.77
N ASP A 119 12.19 10.47 -1.20
CA ASP A 119 11.81 11.63 -2.00
C ASP A 119 11.37 11.22 -3.42
N SER A 120 12.17 10.38 -4.08
CA SER A 120 11.85 9.82 -5.40
C SER A 120 10.57 8.97 -5.35
N PHE A 121 10.40 8.20 -4.27
CA PHE A 121 9.23 7.38 -4.03
C PHE A 121 7.96 8.22 -3.85
N LEU A 122 7.99 9.22 -2.96
CA LEU A 122 6.86 10.13 -2.72
C LEU A 122 6.49 10.91 -3.97
N LYS A 123 7.47 11.34 -4.77
CA LYS A 123 7.21 12.00 -6.06
C LYS A 123 6.43 11.08 -6.99
N TYR A 124 6.90 9.84 -7.20
CA TYR A 124 6.20 8.86 -8.02
C TYR A 124 4.78 8.60 -7.49
N LEU A 125 4.66 8.35 -6.18
CA LEU A 125 3.41 7.97 -5.53
C LEU A 125 2.36 9.08 -5.64
N ASN A 126 2.75 10.34 -5.47
CA ASN A 126 1.87 11.49 -5.65
C ASN A 126 1.29 11.58 -7.08
N PHE A 127 2.13 11.41 -8.10
CA PHE A 127 1.65 11.38 -9.49
C PHE A 127 0.72 10.19 -9.74
N PHE A 128 1.08 9.02 -9.22
CA PHE A 128 0.26 7.81 -9.32
C PHE A 128 -1.13 8.00 -8.70
N ILE A 129 -1.20 8.49 -7.47
CA ILE A 129 -2.46 8.76 -6.76
C ILE A 129 -3.33 9.73 -7.55
N LYS A 130 -2.74 10.85 -8.01
CA LYS A 130 -3.45 11.87 -8.78
C LYS A 130 -4.09 11.28 -10.05
N LEU A 131 -3.31 10.53 -10.82
CA LEU A 131 -3.80 9.91 -12.07
C LEU A 131 -4.87 8.84 -11.82
N LYS A 132 -4.83 8.17 -10.66
CA LYS A 132 -5.81 7.15 -10.25
C LYS A 132 -7.11 7.76 -9.72
N SER A 133 -7.08 8.97 -9.12
CA SER A 133 -8.26 9.63 -8.54
C SER A 133 -9.10 10.46 -9.53
N GLU A 134 -8.60 10.78 -10.73
CA GLU A 134 -9.28 11.62 -11.73
C GLU A 134 -10.58 11.05 -12.35
N LYS A 135 -11.04 9.87 -11.90
CA LYS A 135 -12.27 9.24 -12.43
C LYS A 135 -13.59 9.84 -11.90
N GLY A 136 -13.56 10.95 -11.16
CA GLY A 136 -14.76 11.74 -10.81
C GLY A 136 -15.78 11.01 -9.91
N THR A 137 -15.52 9.77 -9.52
CA THR A 137 -16.13 9.17 -8.34
C THR A 137 -15.32 9.65 -7.15
N SER A 138 -15.99 10.29 -6.19
CA SER A 138 -15.58 10.37 -4.79
C SER A 138 -15.47 8.95 -4.22
N SER A 139 -14.53 8.17 -4.76
CA SER A 139 -14.18 6.84 -4.29
C SER A 139 -13.09 6.98 -3.24
N SER A 140 -13.45 7.66 -2.16
CA SER A 140 -12.85 7.50 -0.84
C SER A 140 -12.96 6.06 -0.31
N GLY A 141 -13.51 5.12 -1.10
CA GLY A 141 -13.68 3.72 -0.73
C GLY A 141 -12.64 2.73 -1.27
N ASN A 142 -11.69 3.11 -2.15
CA ASN A 142 -10.79 2.09 -2.73
C ASN A 142 -9.46 2.57 -3.30
N LEU A 143 -8.98 3.76 -2.92
CA LEU A 143 -7.61 4.18 -3.24
C LEU A 143 -6.65 3.36 -2.35
N GLY A 144 -6.24 2.20 -2.85
CA GLY A 144 -5.14 1.42 -2.28
C GLY A 144 -5.44 0.60 -1.02
N SER A 145 -6.68 0.14 -0.77
CA SER A 145 -6.94 -0.77 0.37
C SER A 145 -6.14 -2.09 0.30
N TYR A 146 -5.55 -2.40 -0.85
CA TYR A 146 -4.69 -3.57 -1.08
C TYR A 146 -3.29 -3.20 -1.57
N ALA A 147 -2.96 -1.90 -1.66
CA ALA A 147 -1.60 -1.49 -1.97
C ALA A 147 -0.78 -1.54 -0.68
N PHE A 148 0.28 -2.33 -0.75
CA PHE A 148 1.21 -2.63 0.32
C PHE A 148 2.50 -1.85 0.08
N ILE A 149 2.89 -1.01 1.03
CA ILE A 149 4.13 -0.26 0.99
C ILE A 149 5.17 -0.98 1.83
N ALA A 150 6.31 -1.31 1.23
CA ALA A 150 7.40 -1.99 1.93
C ALA A 150 8.64 -1.07 2.01
N GLY A 151 9.16 -0.91 3.22
CA GLY A 151 10.46 -0.30 3.49
C GLY A 151 11.54 -1.39 3.49
N VAL A 152 12.63 -1.14 2.77
CA VAL A 152 13.71 -2.10 2.51
C VAL A 152 15.04 -1.52 2.99
N ASN A 153 15.80 -2.34 3.73
CA ASN A 153 17.13 -1.98 4.21
C ASN A 153 18.24 -2.26 3.18
N ASN A 154 19.50 -1.96 3.51
CA ASN A 154 20.65 -2.20 2.63
C ASN A 154 20.94 -3.68 2.33
N ASN A 155 20.41 -4.60 3.13
CA ASN A 155 20.51 -6.05 2.91
C ASN A 155 19.38 -6.59 2.01
N ASN A 156 18.55 -5.71 1.46
CA ASN A 156 17.33 -6.05 0.71
C ASN A 156 16.30 -6.84 1.54
N GLU A 157 16.24 -6.58 2.84
CA GLU A 157 15.24 -7.16 3.74
C GLU A 157 14.10 -6.16 3.94
N ILE A 158 12.87 -6.66 3.96
CA ILE A 158 11.70 -5.85 4.31
C ILE A 158 11.72 -5.63 5.82
N THR A 159 11.95 -4.39 6.24
CA THR A 159 12.00 -3.96 7.65
C THR A 159 10.77 -3.17 8.08
N THR A 160 9.94 -2.76 7.13
CA THR A 160 8.66 -2.09 7.39
C THR A 160 7.64 -2.51 6.36
N CYS A 161 6.40 -2.72 6.79
CA CYS A 161 5.27 -2.84 5.87
C CYS A 161 4.03 -2.17 6.42
N MET A 162 3.28 -1.51 5.55
CA MET A 162 2.00 -0.89 5.89
C MET A 162 1.13 -0.76 4.63
N SER A 163 -0.14 -0.46 4.82
CA SER A 163 -1.03 -0.09 3.73
C SER A 163 -0.65 1.26 3.12
N LEU A 164 -1.02 1.51 1.86
CA LEU A 164 -0.88 2.82 1.25
C LEU A 164 -1.59 3.93 2.05
N GLN A 165 -2.69 3.60 2.72
CA GLN A 165 -3.46 4.54 3.53
C GLN A 165 -2.68 4.98 4.76
N GLU A 166 -2.14 4.04 5.53
CA GLU A 166 -1.28 4.33 6.68
C GLU A 166 -0.04 5.12 6.27
N PHE A 167 0.60 4.72 5.16
CA PHE A 167 1.76 5.43 4.63
C PHE A 167 1.43 6.87 4.26
N GLY A 168 0.31 7.09 3.56
CA GLY A 168 -0.08 8.44 3.18
C GLY A 168 -0.48 9.32 4.36
N LEU A 169 -1.12 8.77 5.40
CA LEU A 169 -1.36 9.50 6.65
C LEU A 169 -0.05 9.93 7.31
N LYS A 170 0.96 9.06 7.36
CA LYS A 170 2.28 9.34 7.95
C LYS A 170 3.07 10.40 7.17
N HIS A 171 2.88 10.47 5.86
CA HIS A 171 3.61 11.36 4.95
C HIS A 171 2.78 12.53 4.41
N GLU A 172 1.65 12.83 5.05
CA GLU A 172 0.75 13.95 4.70
C GLU A 172 0.34 13.95 3.22
N LEU A 173 0.23 12.76 2.62
CA LEU A 173 -0.30 12.61 1.28
C LEU A 173 -1.79 12.90 1.30
N ASN A 174 -2.27 13.66 0.32
CA ASN A 174 -3.68 14.01 0.22
C ASN A 174 -4.50 12.81 -0.29
N LEU A 175 -4.63 11.80 0.57
CA LEU A 175 -5.51 10.66 0.43
C LEU A 175 -6.83 11.07 1.11
N GLU A 176 -7.85 11.48 0.35
CA GLU A 176 -9.14 11.86 0.95
C GLU A 176 -9.63 10.76 1.91
N SER A 177 -9.87 11.13 3.17
CA SER A 177 -10.22 10.21 4.24
C SER A 177 -11.55 9.51 3.98
N THR A 178 -11.67 8.25 4.39
CA THR A 178 -12.91 7.49 4.23
C THR A 178 -14.06 8.12 5.06
N PRO A 179 -15.33 7.98 4.63
CA PRO A 179 -16.50 8.49 5.38
C PRO A 179 -16.69 7.89 6.78
N LYS A 180 -15.95 6.82 7.12
CA LYS A 180 -16.06 6.16 8.44
C LYS A 180 -15.36 6.97 9.53
N GLU A 181 -14.24 7.63 9.24
CA GLU A 181 -13.55 8.47 10.23
C GLU A 181 -14.30 9.77 10.52
N GLU A 182 -15.01 10.33 9.53
CA GLU A 182 -15.87 11.51 9.74
C GLU A 182 -17.02 11.18 10.68
N LYS A 183 -17.70 10.04 10.48
CA LYS A 183 -18.75 9.58 11.41
C LYS A 183 -18.21 9.33 12.81
N GLN A 184 -17.01 8.76 12.96
CA GLN A 184 -16.45 8.48 14.28
C GLN A 184 -15.99 9.77 14.99
N LYS A 185 -15.45 10.75 14.24
CA LYS A 185 -15.12 12.09 14.73
C LYS A 185 -16.38 12.90 15.07
N GLU A 186 -17.45 12.77 14.31
CA GLU A 186 -18.74 13.41 14.55
C GLU A 186 -19.44 12.84 15.79
N ILE A 187 -19.49 11.51 15.94
CA ILE A 187 -19.99 10.84 17.15
C ILE A 187 -19.16 11.22 18.39
N THR A 188 -17.85 11.40 18.25
CA THR A 188 -16.98 11.83 19.36
C THR A 188 -17.22 13.30 19.72
N ARG A 189 -17.45 14.17 18.73
CA ARG A 189 -17.80 15.59 18.93
C ARG A 189 -19.19 15.79 19.53
N GLU A 190 -20.18 14.97 19.15
CA GLU A 190 -21.51 14.97 19.78
C GLU A 190 -21.44 14.53 21.24
N ARG A 191 -20.70 13.46 21.54
CA ARG A 191 -20.51 12.99 22.92
C ARG A 191 -19.76 13.97 23.83
N GLN A 192 -18.91 14.84 23.27
CA GLN A 192 -18.28 15.93 24.03
C GLN A 192 -19.26 17.08 24.28
N ARG A 193 -20.08 17.46 23.29
CA ARG A 193 -21.12 18.48 23.44
C ARG A 193 -22.21 18.09 24.46
N ASP A 194 -22.54 16.81 24.57
CA ASP A 194 -23.50 16.31 25.57
C ASP A 194 -22.93 16.29 27.01
N ARG A 195 -21.60 16.34 27.16
CA ARG A 195 -20.94 16.38 28.48
C ARG A 195 -20.77 17.81 29.00
N ASP A 196 -20.67 18.78 28.09
CA ASP A 196 -20.67 20.20 28.41
C ASP A 196 -22.12 20.73 28.43
N GLY A 197 -22.89 20.25 29.42
CA GLY A 197 -24.25 20.73 29.68
C GLY A 197 -24.29 22.25 29.92
N PRO A 198 -25.45 22.90 29.76
CA PRO A 198 -25.54 24.36 29.82
C PRO A 198 -25.05 24.89 31.16
N SER A 199 -24.06 25.78 31.09
CA SER A 199 -23.61 26.60 32.21
C SER A 199 -24.80 27.35 32.80
N LEU A 200 -25.27 26.91 33.96
CA LEU A 200 -26.17 27.71 34.79
C LEU A 200 -25.33 28.87 35.34
N GLY A 201 -25.52 30.05 34.73
CA GLY A 201 -25.03 31.30 35.27
C GLY A 201 -25.66 31.57 36.63
N PHE A 202 -24.83 31.75 37.65
CA PHE A 202 -25.20 32.32 38.93
C PHE A 202 -25.09 33.85 38.87
#